data_AF-A0A6A3IQU5-F1
#
_entry.id   AF-A0A6A3IQU5-F1
#
_cell.length_a   1.000
_cell.length_b   1.000
_cell.length_c   1.000
_cell.angle_alpha   90.00
_cell.angle_beta   90.00
_cell.angle_gamma   90.00
#
_symmetry.space_group_name_H-M   'P 1'
#
loop_
_entity.id
_entity.type
_entity.pdbx_description
1 polymer ?
#
loop_
_entity_poly.entity_id
_entity_poly.type
_entity_poly.pdbx_seq_one_letter_code
_entity_poly.pdbx_strand_id
1 'polypeptide(L)'
;MTVKSTFDHALLKMLCKYDWEVPFESITEERILTEIDKIVNNVKNGSIVNIDALFDDELRMDLHESDVHARVVNYFKLCEDIISRNELQTTFGTAMGITHKCTILRKHLQPTALRDEVETHQKLIDKASTKNDVALYKLVKEKALEQEKVFRSVANRKRLQ
;
A
#
# COMPACT_ATOMS: atom_id res chain seq x y z
N MET A 1 -37.65 13.94 8.70
CA MET A 1 -37.11 12.77 9.41
C MET A 1 -35.74 13.19 9.91
N THR A 2 -35.49 13.13 11.22
CA THR A 2 -34.23 13.57 11.84
C THR A 2 -33.25 12.41 11.90
N VAL A 3 -31.95 12.67 11.87
CA VAL A 3 -30.92 11.61 12.05
C VAL A 3 -31.11 10.92 13.40
N LYS A 4 -31.54 11.65 14.43
CA LYS A 4 -31.89 11.06 15.73
C LYS A 4 -33.03 10.04 15.64
N SER A 5 -34.04 10.31 14.81
CA SER A 5 -35.23 9.46 14.68
C SER A 5 -35.00 8.17 13.89
N THR A 6 -33.86 8.04 13.18
CA THR A 6 -33.53 6.82 12.43
C THR A 6 -32.79 5.78 13.27
N PHE A 7 -32.29 6.17 14.45
CA PHE A 7 -31.64 5.25 15.38
C PHE A 7 -32.66 4.57 16.29
N ASP A 8 -32.36 3.33 16.66
CA ASP A 8 -32.97 2.75 17.85
C ASP A 8 -32.65 3.63 19.07
N HIS A 9 -33.69 3.98 19.83
CA HIS A 9 -33.57 4.95 20.92
C HIS A 9 -32.70 4.43 22.07
N ALA A 10 -32.77 3.12 22.37
CA ALA A 10 -31.95 2.53 23.42
C ALA A 10 -30.48 2.47 23.00
N LEU A 11 -30.22 2.12 21.75
CA LEU A 11 -28.88 2.13 21.15
C LEU A 11 -28.26 3.53 21.16
N LEU A 12 -28.98 4.55 20.68
CA LEU A 12 -28.46 5.93 20.65
C LEU A 12 -28.14 6.43 22.07
N LYS A 13 -28.98 6.10 23.06
CA LYS A 13 -28.73 6.44 24.46
C LYS A 13 -27.48 5.75 25.04
N MET A 14 -27.23 4.51 24.66
CA MET A 14 -26.00 3.78 25.01
C MET A 14 -24.76 4.44 24.39
N LEU A 15 -24.78 4.70 23.08
CA LEU A 15 -23.67 5.33 22.35
C LEU A 15 -23.33 6.71 22.93
N CYS A 16 -24.33 7.55 23.19
CA CYS A 16 -24.15 8.85 23.84
C CYS A 16 -23.43 8.72 25.19
N LYS A 17 -23.82 7.74 26.00
CA LYS A 17 -23.30 7.57 27.37
C LYS A 17 -21.88 6.99 27.39
N TYR A 18 -21.65 5.93 26.62
CA TYR A 18 -20.44 5.11 26.76
C TYR A 18 -19.38 5.44 25.71
N ASP A 19 -19.79 5.67 24.46
CA ASP A 19 -18.84 5.86 23.36
C ASP A 19 -18.50 7.33 23.13
N TRP A 20 -19.51 8.20 23.19
CA TRP A 20 -19.33 9.62 22.85
C TRP A 20 -19.20 10.53 24.06
N GLU A 21 -19.55 10.03 25.25
CA GLU A 21 -19.53 10.73 26.53
C GLU A 21 -20.27 12.09 26.48
N VAL A 22 -21.38 12.15 25.72
CA VAL A 22 -22.24 13.34 25.58
C VAL A 22 -23.61 13.06 26.20
N PRO A 23 -24.19 14.00 26.98
CA PRO A 23 -25.56 13.87 27.46
C PRO A 23 -26.54 13.71 26.29
N PHE A 24 -27.46 12.74 26.40
CA PHE A 24 -28.43 12.43 25.35
C PHE A 24 -29.26 13.65 24.92
N GLU A 25 -29.61 14.52 25.88
CA GLU A 25 -30.41 15.72 25.60
C GLU A 25 -29.64 16.80 24.82
N SER A 26 -28.32 16.83 24.95
CA SER A 26 -27.47 17.84 24.30
C SER A 26 -26.90 17.39 22.96
N ILE A 27 -27.14 16.13 22.54
CA ILE A 27 -26.56 15.65 21.29
C ILE A 27 -27.22 16.35 20.10
N THR A 28 -26.44 16.77 19.10
CA THR A 28 -26.97 17.40 17.88
C THR A 28 -26.86 16.44 16.70
N GLU A 29 -27.57 16.73 15.60
CA GLU A 29 -27.46 15.91 14.39
C GLU A 29 -26.05 15.95 13.80
N GLU A 30 -25.40 17.11 13.81
CA GLU A 30 -24.03 17.26 13.32
C GLU A 30 -23.05 16.41 14.13
N ARG A 31 -23.26 16.32 15.46
CA ARG A 31 -22.43 15.47 16.32
C ARG A 31 -22.61 14.00 15.98
N ILE A 32 -23.84 13.54 15.77
CA ILE A 32 -24.11 12.13 15.40
C ILE A 32 -23.41 11.80 14.08
N LEU A 33 -23.56 12.65 13.06
CA LEU A 33 -22.89 12.46 11.77
C LEU A 33 -21.35 12.44 11.92
N THR A 34 -20.79 13.35 12.72
CA THR A 34 -19.35 13.40 12.98
C THR A 34 -18.83 12.11 13.64
N GLU A 35 -19.56 11.57 14.61
CA GLU A 35 -19.14 10.34 15.29
C GLU A 35 -19.31 9.09 14.42
N ILE A 36 -20.36 9.03 13.60
CA ILE A 36 -20.50 7.97 12.58
C ILE A 36 -19.33 8.03 11.59
N ASP A 37 -19.00 9.23 11.09
CA ASP A 37 -17.87 9.41 10.17
C ASP A 37 -16.54 8.98 10.82
N LYS A 38 -16.35 9.27 12.11
CA LYS A 38 -15.18 8.79 12.85
C LYS A 38 -15.14 7.26 12.94
N ILE A 39 -16.26 6.60 13.21
CA ILE A 39 -16.34 5.14 13.27
C ILE A 39 -16.03 4.55 11.89
N VAL A 40 -16.65 5.08 10.83
CA VAL A 40 -16.40 4.63 9.45
C VAL A 40 -14.92 4.83 9.07
N ASN A 41 -14.35 5.97 9.39
CA ASN A 41 -12.93 6.25 9.14
C ASN A 41 -12.00 5.37 9.99
N ASN A 42 -12.35 5.12 11.26
CA ASN A 42 -11.59 4.23 12.12
C ASN A 42 -11.68 2.76 11.70
N VAL A 43 -12.83 2.27 11.23
CA VAL A 43 -12.95 0.92 10.66
C VAL A 43 -12.12 0.80 9.38
N LYS A 44 -12.13 1.82 8.53
CA LYS A 44 -11.23 1.89 7.36
C LYS A 44 -9.75 1.86 7.77
N ASN A 45 -9.40 2.48 8.91
CA ASN A 45 -8.03 2.53 9.42
C ASN A 45 -7.63 1.34 10.31
N GLY A 46 -8.56 0.63 10.95
CA GLY A 46 -8.31 -0.54 11.81
C GLY A 46 -7.84 -1.78 11.03
N SER A 47 -7.95 -1.73 9.70
CA SER A 47 -7.50 -2.74 8.75
C SER A 47 -5.97 -2.83 8.58
N ILE A 48 -5.16 -2.03 9.28
CA ILE A 48 -3.68 -1.99 9.07
C ILE A 48 -3.02 -3.37 9.22
N VAL A 49 -3.47 -4.23 10.15
CA VAL A 49 -2.94 -5.61 10.28
C VAL A 49 -3.33 -6.49 9.08
N ASN A 50 -4.43 -6.17 8.40
CA ASN A 50 -4.85 -6.85 7.18
C ASN A 50 -4.11 -6.33 5.94
N ILE A 51 -3.56 -5.10 5.96
CA ILE A 51 -2.88 -4.53 4.79
C ILE A 51 -1.61 -5.32 4.46
N ASP A 52 -0.73 -5.55 5.43
CA ASP A 52 0.50 -6.31 5.18
C ASP A 52 0.18 -7.75 4.70
N ALA A 53 -0.81 -8.41 5.33
CA ALA A 53 -1.24 -9.75 4.93
C ALA A 53 -1.85 -9.81 3.52
N LEU A 54 -2.62 -8.78 3.14
CA LEU A 54 -3.20 -8.63 1.81
C LEU A 54 -2.11 -8.56 0.73
N PHE A 55 -1.08 -7.72 0.95
CA PHE A 55 0.02 -7.64 -0.01
C PHE A 55 0.90 -8.88 0.00
N ASP A 56 1.06 -9.53 1.16
CA ASP A 56 1.76 -10.82 1.25
C ASP A 56 1.10 -11.92 0.39
N ASP A 57 -0.23 -11.90 0.30
CA ASP A 57 -0.98 -12.87 -0.50
C ASP A 57 -1.07 -12.51 -1.98
N GLU A 58 -1.26 -11.23 -2.32
CA GLU A 58 -1.61 -10.83 -3.69
C GLU A 58 -0.44 -10.25 -4.51
N LEU A 59 0.55 -9.61 -3.88
CA LEU A 59 1.59 -8.87 -4.61
C LEU A 59 2.73 -9.80 -5.03
N ARG A 60 2.68 -10.27 -6.29
CA ARG A 60 3.73 -11.12 -6.88
C ARG A 60 4.21 -10.56 -8.22
N MET A 61 5.53 -10.46 -8.37
CA MET A 61 6.15 -10.06 -9.63
C MET A 61 6.18 -11.25 -10.59
N ASP A 62 5.61 -11.08 -11.78
CA ASP A 62 5.47 -12.17 -12.76
C ASP A 62 6.80 -12.49 -13.46
N LEU A 63 7.47 -13.56 -13.04
CA LEU A 63 8.74 -13.97 -13.65
C LEU A 63 8.59 -14.64 -15.02
N HIS A 64 7.37 -14.95 -15.47
CA HIS A 64 7.12 -15.49 -16.81
C HIS A 64 7.10 -14.40 -17.90
N GLU A 65 6.86 -13.14 -17.54
CA GLU A 65 6.93 -12.02 -18.47
C GLU A 65 8.38 -11.80 -18.92
N SER A 66 8.71 -12.17 -20.17
CA SER A 66 10.07 -12.10 -20.72
C SER A 66 10.60 -10.67 -20.88
N ASP A 67 9.73 -9.69 -21.11
CA ASP A 67 10.13 -8.28 -21.18
C ASP A 67 10.30 -7.73 -19.76
N VAL A 68 11.56 -7.52 -19.38
CA VAL A 68 11.91 -7.03 -18.04
C VAL A 68 11.29 -5.66 -17.74
N HIS A 69 11.14 -4.81 -18.75
CA HIS A 69 10.48 -3.51 -18.54
C HIS A 69 8.99 -3.70 -18.27
N ALA A 70 8.29 -4.50 -19.09
CA ALA A 70 6.88 -4.82 -18.89
C ALA A 70 6.64 -5.49 -17.54
N ARG A 71 7.54 -6.40 -17.12
CA ARG A 71 7.50 -7.06 -15.82
C ARG A 71 7.47 -6.08 -14.66
N VAL A 72 8.38 -5.09 -14.67
CA VAL A 72 8.44 -4.05 -13.63
C VAL A 72 7.19 -3.16 -13.67
N VAL A 73 6.72 -2.78 -14.87
CA VAL A 73 5.50 -1.96 -15.03
C VAL A 73 4.28 -2.69 -14.46
N ASN A 74 4.08 -3.95 -14.85
CA ASN A 74 2.96 -4.77 -14.42
C ASN A 74 2.98 -5.00 -12.90
N TYR A 75 4.16 -5.16 -12.30
CA TYR A 75 4.31 -5.29 -10.86
C TYR A 75 3.86 -4.03 -10.10
N PHE A 76 4.29 -2.84 -10.53
CA PHE A 76 3.86 -1.60 -9.89
C PHE A 76 2.37 -1.32 -10.14
N LYS A 77 1.87 -1.62 -11.34
CA LYS A 77 0.44 -1.56 -11.64
C LYS A 77 -0.37 -2.47 -10.71
N LEU A 78 0.08 -3.71 -10.48
CA LEU A 78 -0.59 -4.65 -9.57
C LEU A 78 -0.71 -4.07 -8.16
N CYS A 79 0.31 -3.37 -7.67
CA CYS A 79 0.23 -2.66 -6.39
C CYS A 79 -0.88 -1.59 -6.39
N GLU A 80 -0.96 -0.75 -7.43
CA GLU A 80 -2.04 0.24 -7.56
C GLU A 80 -3.43 -0.41 -7.67
N ASP A 81 -3.53 -1.54 -8.37
CA ASP A 81 -4.78 -2.28 -8.55
C ASP A 81 -5.24 -2.89 -7.20
N ILE A 82 -4.32 -3.42 -6.37
CA ILE A 82 -4.63 -3.90 -5.01
C ILE A 82 -5.10 -2.72 -4.14
N ILE A 83 -4.37 -1.59 -4.15
CA ILE A 83 -4.75 -0.39 -3.40
C ILE A 83 -6.15 0.07 -3.80
N SER A 84 -6.43 0.08 -5.10
CA SER A 84 -7.68 0.60 -5.63
C SER A 84 -8.88 -0.30 -5.32
N ARG A 85 -8.73 -1.62 -5.46
CA ARG A 85 -9.78 -2.60 -5.14
C ARG A 85 -10.18 -2.61 -3.67
N ASN A 86 -9.25 -2.25 -2.79
CA ASN A 86 -9.44 -2.28 -1.34
C ASN A 86 -9.70 -0.88 -0.74
N GLU A 87 -9.95 0.14 -1.58
CA GLU A 87 -10.21 1.52 -1.17
C GLU A 87 -9.10 2.15 -0.28
N LEU A 88 -7.85 1.71 -0.47
CA LEU A 88 -6.70 2.14 0.36
C LEU A 88 -6.00 3.39 -0.18
N GLN A 89 -6.57 4.09 -1.18
CA GLN A 89 -5.94 5.25 -1.82
C GLN A 89 -5.68 6.37 -0.80
N THR A 90 -6.60 6.57 0.15
CA THR A 90 -6.45 7.59 1.20
C THR A 90 -5.32 7.22 2.17
N THR A 91 -5.24 5.95 2.57
CA THR A 91 -4.16 5.42 3.41
C THR A 91 -2.79 5.61 2.76
N PHE A 92 -2.66 5.21 1.50
CA PHE A 92 -1.41 5.28 0.74
C PHE A 92 -1.11 6.65 0.13
N GLY A 93 -2.05 7.59 0.16
CA GLY A 93 -1.84 8.98 -0.26
C GLY A 93 -1.10 9.85 0.76
N THR A 94 -0.94 9.37 2.00
CA THR A 94 -0.18 10.08 3.05
C THR A 94 1.33 9.83 2.93
N ALA A 95 2.16 10.72 3.48
CA ALA A 95 3.62 10.53 3.47
C ALA A 95 4.07 9.22 4.17
N MET A 96 3.37 8.84 5.26
CA MET A 96 3.60 7.56 5.94
C MET A 96 3.14 6.39 5.08
N GLY A 97 1.98 6.50 4.43
CA GLY A 97 1.46 5.54 3.48
C GLY A 97 2.43 5.27 2.33
N ILE A 98 2.92 6.32 1.67
CA ILE A 98 3.92 6.19 0.58
C ILE A 98 5.19 5.49 1.08
N THR A 99 5.66 5.81 2.28
CA THR A 99 6.84 5.14 2.88
C THR A 99 6.57 3.64 3.11
N HIS A 100 5.38 3.30 3.60
CA HIS A 100 4.98 1.91 3.80
C HIS A 100 4.79 1.17 2.46
N LYS A 101 4.19 1.81 1.46
CA LYS A 101 4.09 1.29 0.08
C LYS A 101 5.46 0.95 -0.51
N CYS A 102 6.44 1.84 -0.36
CA CYS A 102 7.81 1.59 -0.80
C CYS A 102 8.43 0.37 -0.09
N THR A 103 8.08 0.16 1.17
CA THR A 103 8.55 -0.99 1.95
C THR A 103 7.92 -2.29 1.48
N ILE A 104 6.61 -2.31 1.25
CA ILE A 104 5.88 -3.46 0.66
C ILE A 104 6.43 -3.79 -0.73
N LEU A 105 6.47 -2.79 -1.62
CA LEU A 105 6.96 -2.96 -2.99
C LEU A 105 8.37 -3.55 -3.02
N ARG A 106 9.26 -3.12 -2.12
CA ARG A 106 10.61 -3.68 -2.02
C ARG A 106 10.60 -5.11 -1.49
N LYS A 107 9.85 -5.39 -0.42
CA LYS A 107 9.76 -6.73 0.21
C LYS A 107 9.39 -7.82 -0.80
N HIS A 108 8.48 -7.50 -1.72
CA HIS A 108 7.93 -8.44 -2.70
C HIS A 108 8.64 -8.44 -4.07
N LEU A 109 9.76 -7.72 -4.22
CA LEU A 109 10.54 -7.76 -5.46
C LEU A 109 11.08 -9.18 -5.73
N GLN A 110 10.95 -9.60 -6.98
CA GLN A 110 11.55 -10.82 -7.48
C GLN A 110 12.26 -10.56 -8.83
N PRO A 111 13.35 -11.29 -9.12
CA PRO A 111 14.00 -12.28 -8.28
C PRO A 111 14.67 -11.66 -7.04
N THR A 112 15.01 -12.48 -6.05
CA THR A 112 15.64 -12.04 -4.79
C THR A 112 16.89 -11.18 -5.02
N ALA A 113 17.68 -11.49 -6.05
CA ALA A 113 18.85 -10.69 -6.42
C ALA A 113 18.50 -9.23 -6.77
N LEU A 114 17.37 -8.98 -7.45
CA LEU A 114 16.90 -7.62 -7.75
C LEU A 114 16.55 -6.86 -6.47
N ARG A 115 15.85 -7.53 -5.55
CA ARG A 115 15.52 -6.95 -4.24
C ARG A 115 16.77 -6.54 -3.48
N ASP A 116 17.75 -7.43 -3.39
CA ASP A 116 18.95 -7.22 -2.59
C ASP A 116 19.83 -6.10 -3.17
N GLU A 117 19.89 -5.97 -4.50
CA GLU A 117 20.54 -4.83 -5.18
C GLU A 117 19.84 -3.50 -4.91
N VAL A 118 18.51 -3.47 -5.00
CA VAL A 118 17.72 -2.26 -4.70
C VAL A 118 17.90 -1.87 -3.24
N GLU A 119 17.86 -2.82 -2.30
CA GLU A 119 18.13 -2.56 -0.88
C GLU A 119 19.52 -1.99 -0.65
N THR A 120 20.54 -2.54 -1.30
CA THR A 120 21.92 -2.07 -1.18
C THR A 120 22.06 -0.65 -1.70
N HIS A 121 21.46 -0.35 -2.84
CA HIS A 121 21.45 1.01 -3.41
C HIS A 121 20.74 2.00 -2.48
N GLN A 122 19.60 1.62 -1.89
CA GLN A 122 18.87 2.47 -0.95
C GLN A 122 19.66 2.75 0.33
N LYS A 123 20.40 1.77 0.84
CA LYS A 123 21.21 1.89 2.05
C LYS A 123 22.42 2.79 1.83
N LEU A 124 23.09 2.66 0.69
CA LEU A 124 24.42 3.25 0.45
C LEU A 124 24.40 4.53 -0.40
N ILE A 125 23.40 4.70 -1.26
CA ILE A 125 23.41 5.74 -2.31
C ILE A 125 22.19 6.65 -2.19
N ASP A 126 20.99 6.07 -2.31
CA ASP A 126 19.75 6.86 -2.39
C ASP A 126 18.71 6.44 -1.34
N LYS A 127 18.74 7.14 -0.20
CA LYS A 127 17.71 6.97 0.83
C LYS A 127 16.36 7.56 0.43
N ALA A 128 16.29 8.47 -0.55
CA ALA A 128 15.05 9.15 -0.89
C ALA A 128 14.02 8.21 -1.54
N SER A 129 14.47 7.23 -2.33
CA SER A 129 13.58 6.19 -2.89
C SER A 129 12.93 5.28 -1.83
N THR A 130 13.32 5.35 -0.55
CA THR A 130 12.58 4.65 0.53
C THR A 130 11.25 5.33 0.88
N LYS A 131 11.08 6.59 0.49
CA LYS A 131 9.92 7.44 0.82
C LYS A 131 9.24 8.03 -0.41
N ASN A 132 9.61 7.57 -1.60
CA ASN A 132 9.11 8.07 -2.87
C ASN A 132 8.99 6.89 -3.84
N ASP A 133 7.76 6.51 -4.14
CA ASP A 133 7.42 5.35 -4.96
C ASP A 133 7.80 5.56 -6.44
N VAL A 134 7.75 6.79 -6.95
CA VAL A 134 8.23 7.13 -8.30
C VAL A 134 9.75 6.95 -8.41
N ALA A 135 10.50 7.37 -7.39
CA ALA A 135 11.95 7.17 -7.33
C ALA A 135 12.29 5.68 -7.19
N LEU A 136 11.55 4.94 -6.36
CA LEU A 136 11.68 3.49 -6.24
C LEU A 136 11.43 2.79 -7.58
N TYR A 137 10.36 3.15 -8.30
CA TYR A 137 10.06 2.59 -9.61
C TYR A 137 11.20 2.77 -10.61
N LYS A 138 11.78 3.97 -10.68
CA LYS A 138 12.92 4.26 -11.55
C LYS A 138 14.13 3.40 -11.19
N LEU A 139 14.45 3.30 -9.90
CA LEU A 139 15.55 2.48 -9.40
C LEU A 139 15.35 1.00 -9.71
N VAL A 140 14.17 0.44 -9.44
CA VAL A 140 13.85 -0.97 -9.72
C VAL A 140 13.97 -1.25 -11.22
N LYS A 141 13.42 -0.36 -12.07
CA LYS A 141 13.52 -0.49 -13.52
C LYS A 141 14.98 -0.47 -14.00
N GLU A 142 15.79 0.45 -13.49
CA GLU A 142 17.21 0.55 -13.82
C GLU A 142 17.96 -0.72 -13.45
N LYS A 143 17.85 -1.17 -12.20
CA LYS A 143 18.54 -2.37 -11.70
C LYS A 143 18.12 -3.64 -12.44
N ALA A 144 16.82 -3.80 -12.71
CA ALA A 144 16.31 -4.94 -13.46
C ALA A 144 16.89 -4.98 -14.89
N LEU A 145 16.99 -3.83 -15.57
CA LEU A 145 17.58 -3.74 -16.91
C LEU A 145 19.10 -3.97 -16.90
N GLU A 146 19.81 -3.56 -15.84
CA GLU A 146 21.23 -3.86 -15.67
C GLU A 146 21.46 -5.37 -15.53
N GLN A 147 20.69 -6.04 -14.67
CA GLN A 147 20.78 -7.49 -14.48
C GLN A 147 20.55 -8.25 -15.79
N GLU A 148 19.55 -7.85 -16.58
CA GLU A 148 19.26 -8.47 -17.88
C GLU A 148 20.43 -8.30 -18.87
N LYS A 149 21.04 -7.11 -18.92
CA LYS A 149 22.22 -6.87 -19.76
C LYS A 149 23.40 -7.77 -19.36
N VAL A 150 23.66 -7.88 -18.05
CA VAL A 150 24.73 -8.77 -17.54
C VAL A 150 24.42 -10.22 -17.90
N PHE A 151 23.19 -10.68 -17.66
CA PHE A 151 22.78 -12.05 -17.98
C PHE A 151 22.96 -12.39 -19.47
N ARG A 152 22.47 -11.53 -20.37
CA ARG A 152 22.65 -11.72 -21.83
C ARG A 152 24.12 -11.75 -22.23
N SER A 153 24.96 -10.89 -21.64
CA SER A 153 26.38 -10.85 -21.95
C SER A 153 27.11 -12.14 -21.57
N VAL A 154 26.78 -12.73 -20.41
CA VAL A 154 27.34 -13.99 -19.93
C VAL A 154 26.83 -15.17 -20.76
N ALA A 155 25.54 -15.20 -21.08
CA ALA A 155 24.94 -16.25 -21.90
C ALA A 155 25.54 -16.30 -23.30
N ASN A 156 25.79 -15.13 -23.91
CA ASN A 156 26.42 -15.05 -25.23
C ASN A 156 27.88 -15.54 -25.22
N ARG A 157 28.65 -15.29 -24.15
CA ARG A 157 30.03 -15.79 -24.01
C ARG A 157 30.09 -17.32 -23.90
N LYS A 158 29.14 -17.93 -23.19
CA LYS A 158 29.06 -19.41 -23.05
C LYS A 158 28.66 -20.12 -24.34
N ARG A 159 28.01 -19.43 -25.29
CA ARG A 159 27.63 -19.98 -26.60
C ARG A 159 28.77 -19.95 -27.63
N LEU A 160 29.82 -19.17 -27.37
CA LEU A 160 30.98 -19.00 -28.25
C LEU A 160 32.18 -19.86 -27.79
N GLN A 161 32.00 -20.68 -26.77
CA GLN A 161 32.96 -21.67 -26.24
C GLN A 161 32.43 -23.07 -26.50
#